data_AF-A0A366WKG0-F1
#
_entry.id   AF-A0A366WKG0-F1
#
_cell.length_a   1.000
_cell.length_b   1.000
_cell.length_c   1.000
_cell.angle_alpha   90.00
_cell.angle_beta   90.00
_cell.angle_gamma   90.00
#
_symmetry.space_group_name_H-M   'P 1'
#
loop_
_entity.id
_entity.type
_entity.pdbx_description
1 polymer ?
#
loop_
_entity_poly.entity_id
_entity_poly.type
_entity_poly.pdbx_seq_one_letter_code
_entity_poly.pdbx_strand_id
1 'polypeptide(L)'
;MTSDLSTLFDRLFPLCRSITGPGLRESLAIFAEHMPLEIHGVASGTKVLDWTVPQEWSVQSARLLGPDGAVICDFADHNLHLVNYSQPYQGKMQLEELQKHLHSLPHLPDAIPYVTSYYNPLWGFCLPHRQRMALEDGEYTIDIQTTFTDGEVNFATCDLPGESDEIVLISSYLCHPSMANNELSGPLGLLRMYEHLRDLPRRHFTYRFLLCPETLGSIAYLSRFGDEVKDKIRGGMVLTCLGGHRESLSFKLSRQDWLDAPSPIDNLARKFADLYPDRFDLRPFTPTSGSDERQFCSPGFNFPIIQAARTVYGQFVEYHTSGDDKRFMRIEQVERAADVLAEFMQVFDYEGQNLRNTQPFGEPQLGRRGLYPTMNSPMNRGNSSDNAVDQRQTLNRLLMFLSLADGQRGLNQIADKIGCGPDALLPILAELQKQNIIVTEKIGD
;
A
#
# COMPACT_ATOMS: atom_id res chain seq x y z
N MET A 1 -10.45 14.68 9.92
CA MET A 1 -10.78 15.19 8.57
C MET A 1 -10.11 14.25 7.58
N THR A 2 -10.83 13.82 6.55
CA THR A 2 -10.31 12.97 5.48
C THR A 2 -9.49 13.82 4.51
N SER A 3 -8.34 13.32 4.09
CA SER A 3 -7.43 14.03 3.21
C SER A 3 -7.87 13.95 1.75
N ASP A 4 -7.71 15.05 1.02
CA ASP A 4 -7.86 15.08 -0.44
C ASP A 4 -6.60 14.49 -1.10
N LEU A 5 -6.69 13.23 -1.52
CA LEU A 5 -5.56 12.52 -2.13
C LEU A 5 -5.16 13.12 -3.48
N SER A 6 -6.06 13.80 -4.19
CA SER A 6 -5.74 14.42 -5.48
C SER A 6 -4.83 15.62 -5.29
N THR A 7 -5.14 16.48 -4.32
CA THR A 7 -4.29 17.62 -3.95
C THR A 7 -2.96 17.16 -3.35
N LEU A 8 -3.00 16.11 -2.52
CA LEU A 8 -1.78 15.54 -1.93
C LEU A 8 -0.86 14.94 -2.99
N PHE A 9 -1.43 14.22 -3.97
CA PHE A 9 -0.70 13.70 -5.12
C PHE A 9 0.04 14.82 -5.87
N ASP A 10 -0.61 15.95 -6.14
CA ASP A 10 -0.01 17.03 -6.93
C ASP A 10 1.20 17.68 -6.21
N ARG A 11 1.23 17.63 -4.88
CA ARG A 11 2.39 18.05 -4.08
C ARG A 11 3.52 17.02 -4.12
N LEU A 12 3.18 15.73 -4.08
CA LEU A 12 4.14 14.63 -4.02
C LEU A 12 4.74 14.29 -5.38
N PHE A 13 3.95 14.28 -6.45
CA PHE A 13 4.36 13.82 -7.78
C PHE A 13 5.64 14.47 -8.30
N PRO A 14 5.87 15.80 -8.23
CA PRO A 14 7.08 16.41 -8.78
C PRO A 14 8.36 16.12 -7.97
N LEU A 15 8.25 15.64 -6.72
CA LEU A 15 9.42 15.42 -5.87
C LEU A 15 10.29 14.27 -6.40
N CYS A 16 11.58 14.54 -6.59
CA CYS A 16 12.56 13.54 -6.99
C CYS A 16 12.95 12.65 -5.79
N ARG A 17 12.13 11.66 -5.51
CA ARG A 17 12.44 10.61 -4.53
C ARG A 17 13.53 9.65 -5.06
N SER A 18 14.22 9.05 -4.09
CA SER A 18 15.17 7.95 -4.26
C SER A 18 15.15 7.11 -2.98
N ILE A 19 16.05 6.15 -2.85
CA ILE A 19 16.22 5.37 -1.62
C ILE A 19 16.74 6.20 -0.44
N THR A 20 17.31 7.38 -0.71
CA THR A 20 17.74 8.40 0.25
C THR A 20 17.43 9.80 -0.29
N GLY A 21 17.69 10.84 0.50
CA GLY A 21 17.76 12.21 -0.01
C GLY A 21 16.56 13.11 0.31
N PRO A 22 16.65 14.38 -0.08
CA PRO A 22 15.69 15.41 0.29
C PRO A 22 14.27 15.14 -0.21
N GLY A 23 14.11 14.57 -1.42
CA GLY A 23 12.78 14.27 -1.97
C GLY A 23 12.00 13.23 -1.15
N LEU A 24 12.70 12.25 -0.55
CA LEU A 24 12.11 11.30 0.39
C LEU A 24 11.70 12.01 1.69
N ARG A 25 12.60 12.80 2.29
CA ARG A 25 12.32 13.55 3.53
C ARG A 25 11.17 14.54 3.37
N GLU A 26 11.12 15.27 2.26
CA GLU A 26 10.03 16.19 1.95
C GLU A 26 8.71 15.44 1.77
N SER A 27 8.72 14.28 1.09
CA SER A 27 7.53 13.44 0.96
C SER A 27 7.03 12.96 2.33
N LEU A 28 7.92 12.51 3.22
CA LEU A 28 7.57 12.12 4.59
C LEU A 28 7.03 13.30 5.40
N ALA A 29 7.62 14.50 5.27
CA ALA A 29 7.13 15.70 5.93
C ALA A 29 5.72 16.08 5.47
N ILE A 30 5.44 15.94 4.17
CA ILE A 30 4.09 16.14 3.61
C ILE A 30 3.10 15.13 4.20
N PHE A 31 3.44 13.84 4.28
CA PHE A 31 2.58 12.84 4.95
C PHE A 31 2.39 13.14 6.43
N ALA A 32 3.40 13.70 7.11
CA ALA A 32 3.35 14.05 8.53
C ALA A 32 2.31 15.14 8.86
N GLU A 33 1.88 15.93 7.85
CA GLU A 33 0.79 16.89 7.98
C GLU A 33 -0.59 16.19 8.16
N HIS A 34 -0.71 14.94 7.72
CA HIS A 34 -1.97 14.19 7.66
C HIS A 34 -2.00 12.97 8.59
N MET A 35 -0.83 12.41 8.90
CA MET A 35 -0.63 11.23 9.74
C MET A 35 0.53 11.50 10.71
N PRO A 36 0.39 11.27 12.03
CA PRO A 36 1.41 11.61 13.01
C PRO A 36 2.60 10.65 12.93
N LEU A 37 3.48 10.91 11.97
CA LEU A 37 4.65 10.11 11.65
C LEU A 37 5.78 10.33 12.66
N GLU A 38 6.33 9.24 13.19
CA GLU A 38 7.67 9.21 13.78
C GLU A 38 8.68 8.92 12.66
N ILE A 39 9.50 9.91 12.33
CA ILE A 39 10.53 9.77 11.29
C ILE A 39 11.82 9.25 11.92
N HIS A 40 12.34 8.17 11.35
CA HIS A 40 13.61 7.56 11.73
C HIS A 40 14.64 7.80 10.61
N GLY A 41 15.90 7.89 11.02
CA GLY A 41 17.06 7.92 10.14
C GLY A 41 18.07 6.85 10.54
N VAL A 42 18.68 6.20 9.55
CA VAL A 42 19.83 5.31 9.75
C VAL A 42 20.99 5.86 8.92
N ALA A 43 22.10 6.16 9.59
CA ALA A 43 23.24 6.84 8.98
C ALA A 43 23.92 5.99 7.89
N SER A 44 24.43 6.64 6.84
CA SER A 44 25.30 6.04 5.82
C SER A 44 26.46 5.26 6.45
N GLY A 45 26.82 4.13 5.84
CA GLY A 45 27.85 3.21 6.35
C GLY A 45 27.38 2.27 7.46
N THR A 46 26.20 2.52 8.07
CA THR A 46 25.63 1.61 9.08
C THR A 46 25.30 0.26 8.46
N LYS A 47 25.64 -0.82 9.18
CA LYS A 47 25.22 -2.18 8.84
C LYS A 47 23.79 -2.42 9.31
N VAL A 48 22.91 -2.82 8.40
CA VAL A 48 21.51 -3.16 8.65
C VAL A 48 21.26 -4.57 8.12
N LEU A 49 21.31 -5.54 9.03
CA LEU A 49 21.45 -6.96 8.67
C LEU A 49 22.69 -7.14 7.77
N ASP A 50 22.55 -7.81 6.61
CA ASP A 50 23.65 -8.00 5.66
C ASP A 50 23.94 -6.76 4.79
N TRP A 51 23.04 -5.79 4.78
CA TRP A 51 23.15 -4.60 3.94
C TRP A 51 23.94 -3.49 4.63
N THR A 52 24.47 -2.56 3.83
CA THR A 52 25.06 -1.30 4.29
C THR A 52 24.25 -0.15 3.75
N VAL A 53 23.88 0.78 4.63
CA VAL A 53 23.21 2.03 4.24
C VAL A 53 24.14 2.84 3.32
N PRO A 54 23.72 3.19 2.09
CA PRO A 54 24.57 3.91 1.16
C PRO A 54 24.61 5.40 1.50
N GLN A 55 25.39 6.16 0.74
CA GLN A 55 25.44 7.62 0.88
C GLN A 55 24.09 8.27 0.54
N GLU A 56 23.83 9.44 1.07
CA GLU A 56 22.68 10.22 0.67
C GLU A 56 22.92 10.84 -0.71
N TRP A 57 21.96 10.69 -1.63
CA TRP A 57 22.01 11.26 -2.98
C TRP A 57 21.07 12.46 -3.10
N SER A 58 21.54 13.53 -3.72
CA SER A 58 20.70 14.67 -4.11
C SER A 58 21.08 15.22 -5.47
N VAL A 59 20.11 15.87 -6.12
CA VAL A 59 20.25 16.45 -7.46
C VAL A 59 19.99 17.94 -7.39
N GLN A 60 20.92 18.74 -7.89
CA GLN A 60 20.73 20.17 -8.10
C GLN A 60 20.23 20.45 -9.52
N SER A 61 20.86 19.85 -10.52
CA SER A 61 20.45 19.94 -11.92
C SER A 61 21.06 18.78 -12.73
N ALA A 62 20.45 18.45 -13.86
CA ALA A 62 21.09 17.63 -14.87
C ALA A 62 20.62 18.04 -16.26
N ARG A 63 21.55 18.39 -17.15
CA ARG A 63 21.28 18.87 -18.51
C ARG A 63 22.16 18.18 -19.53
N LEU A 64 21.55 17.86 -20.66
CA LEU A 64 22.21 17.43 -21.88
C LEU A 64 21.97 18.49 -22.96
N LEU A 65 23.04 19.10 -23.46
CA LEU A 65 22.99 20.08 -24.53
C LEU A 65 23.54 19.48 -25.83
N GLY A 66 22.88 19.79 -26.94
CA GLY A 66 23.28 19.39 -28.28
C GLY A 66 24.51 20.16 -28.79
N PRO A 67 25.05 19.77 -29.97
CA PRO A 67 26.21 20.42 -30.57
C PRO A 67 26.02 21.90 -30.89
N ASP A 68 24.79 22.33 -31.12
CA ASP A 68 24.37 23.71 -31.37
C ASP A 68 24.06 24.50 -30.09
N GLY A 69 24.16 23.85 -28.92
CA GLY A 69 23.81 24.42 -27.62
C GLY A 69 22.33 24.30 -27.25
N ALA A 70 21.49 23.65 -28.06
CA ALA A 70 20.09 23.40 -27.72
C ALA A 70 19.98 22.45 -26.52
N VAL A 71 19.01 22.70 -25.63
CA VAL A 71 18.71 21.78 -24.52
C VAL A 71 17.98 20.56 -25.09
N ILE A 72 18.63 19.40 -25.03
CA ILE A 72 18.06 18.13 -25.45
C ILE A 72 17.32 17.48 -24.29
N CYS A 73 17.90 17.48 -23.09
CA CYS A 73 17.33 16.84 -21.93
C CYS A 73 17.54 17.72 -20.71
N ASP A 74 16.49 18.01 -19.96
CA ASP A 74 16.58 18.73 -18.69
C ASP A 74 15.83 17.98 -17.60
N PHE A 75 16.52 17.68 -16.50
CA PHE A 75 15.92 17.12 -15.29
C PHE A 75 14.77 17.98 -14.73
N ALA A 76 14.83 19.29 -14.95
CA ALA A 76 13.78 20.22 -14.54
C ALA A 76 12.44 19.96 -15.25
N ASP A 77 12.45 19.38 -16.45
CA ASP A 77 11.23 19.05 -17.20
C ASP A 77 10.56 17.79 -16.65
N HIS A 78 11.36 16.75 -16.35
CA HIS A 78 10.89 15.51 -15.74
C HIS A 78 12.05 14.79 -15.03
N ASN A 79 11.90 14.48 -13.74
CA ASN A 79 13.01 13.91 -12.96
C ASN A 79 13.45 12.50 -13.41
N LEU A 80 12.61 11.77 -14.15
CA LEU A 80 12.98 10.51 -14.82
C LEU A 80 14.04 10.68 -15.92
N HIS A 81 14.30 11.90 -16.39
CA HIS A 81 15.35 12.15 -17.38
C HIS A 81 16.74 11.81 -16.88
N LEU A 82 16.97 11.76 -15.57
CA LEU A 82 18.24 11.37 -14.97
C LEU A 82 18.14 9.93 -14.46
N VAL A 83 19.13 9.09 -14.77
CA VAL A 83 19.27 7.79 -14.11
C VAL A 83 19.36 8.02 -12.60
N ASN A 84 18.41 7.49 -11.85
CA ASN A 84 18.31 7.74 -10.41
C ASN A 84 19.58 7.23 -9.73
N TYR A 85 20.14 8.04 -8.81
CA TYR A 85 21.43 7.75 -8.18
C TYR A 85 22.66 7.92 -9.09
N SER A 86 22.55 8.75 -10.14
CA SER A 86 23.68 9.08 -11.03
C SER A 86 24.84 9.76 -10.30
N GLN A 87 26.07 9.44 -10.72
CA GLN A 87 27.30 10.17 -10.39
C GLN A 87 27.31 11.58 -11.01
N PRO A 88 27.98 12.56 -10.38
CA PRO A 88 28.18 13.87 -11.00
C PRO A 88 29.09 13.73 -12.22
N TYR A 89 28.80 14.50 -13.27
CA TYR A 89 29.61 14.53 -14.48
C TYR A 89 29.51 15.89 -15.14
N GLN A 90 30.66 16.48 -15.47
CA GLN A 90 30.75 17.70 -16.27
C GLN A 90 31.77 17.47 -17.38
N GLY A 91 31.32 17.61 -18.62
CA GLY A 91 32.19 17.37 -19.75
C GLY A 91 31.48 17.45 -21.08
N LYS A 92 32.24 17.10 -22.11
CA LYS A 92 31.74 16.96 -23.48
C LYS A 92 32.17 15.63 -24.05
N MET A 93 31.34 15.04 -24.91
CA MET A 93 31.68 13.80 -25.61
C MET A 93 30.96 13.71 -26.95
N GLN A 94 31.52 12.90 -27.85
CA GLN A 94 30.90 12.60 -29.14
C GLN A 94 29.63 11.75 -28.94
N LEU A 95 28.66 11.90 -29.85
CA LEU A 95 27.41 11.13 -29.80
C LEU A 95 27.65 9.61 -29.65
N GLU A 96 28.63 9.04 -30.37
CA GLU A 96 28.96 7.61 -30.29
C GLU A 96 29.31 7.15 -28.86
N GLU A 97 30.02 7.98 -28.10
CA GLU A 97 30.34 7.71 -26.70
C GLU A 97 29.12 7.95 -25.81
N LEU A 98 28.40 9.07 -26.03
CA LEU A 98 27.20 9.43 -25.29
C LEU A 98 26.12 8.35 -25.35
N GLN A 99 25.94 7.67 -26.49
CA GLN A 99 24.93 6.63 -26.66
C GLN A 99 25.00 5.52 -25.59
N LYS A 100 26.17 5.28 -24.99
CA LYS A 100 26.36 4.28 -23.91
C LYS A 100 25.75 4.72 -22.57
N HIS A 101 25.51 6.02 -22.40
CA HIS A 101 24.93 6.66 -21.22
C HIS A 101 23.45 7.06 -21.42
N LEU A 102 22.88 6.76 -22.60
CA LEU A 102 21.49 7.05 -22.91
C LEU A 102 20.64 5.79 -22.75
N HIS A 103 19.47 5.95 -22.15
CA HIS A 103 18.46 4.92 -21.98
C HIS A 103 17.15 5.33 -22.67
N SER A 104 16.50 4.41 -23.36
CA SER A 104 15.23 4.63 -24.05
C SER A 104 14.51 3.30 -24.30
N LEU A 105 13.21 3.33 -24.57
CA LEU A 105 12.41 2.13 -24.84
C LEU A 105 11.89 2.10 -26.29
N PRO A 106 12.43 1.26 -27.19
CA PRO A 106 11.97 1.21 -28.58
C PRO A 106 10.48 0.87 -28.74
N HIS A 107 9.94 0.04 -27.83
CA HIS A 107 8.53 -0.35 -27.85
C HIS A 107 7.59 0.71 -27.24
N LEU A 108 8.13 1.74 -26.57
CA LEU A 108 7.39 2.88 -26.02
C LEU A 108 8.08 4.18 -26.41
N PRO A 109 7.93 4.59 -27.69
CA PRO A 109 8.82 5.57 -28.29
C PRO A 109 8.72 6.98 -27.70
N ASP A 110 7.61 7.29 -27.03
CA ASP A 110 7.29 8.59 -26.47
C ASP A 110 7.47 8.62 -24.93
N ALA A 111 7.79 7.49 -24.29
CA ALA A 111 7.92 7.38 -22.84
C ALA A 111 9.38 7.54 -22.38
N ILE A 112 9.58 8.19 -21.23
CA ILE A 112 10.87 8.29 -20.56
C ILE A 112 11.01 7.08 -19.62
N PRO A 113 12.01 6.19 -19.79
CA PRO A 113 12.19 5.07 -18.87
C PRO A 113 12.70 5.54 -17.50
N TYR A 114 12.23 4.89 -16.44
CA TYR A 114 12.86 4.95 -15.13
C TYR A 114 14.01 3.95 -15.05
N VAL A 115 15.21 4.44 -14.75
CA VAL A 115 16.43 3.63 -14.61
C VAL A 115 17.15 4.05 -13.34
N THR A 116 17.75 3.09 -12.63
CA THR A 116 18.41 3.31 -11.33
C THR A 116 19.82 2.76 -11.32
N SER A 117 20.72 3.37 -10.55
CA SER A 117 22.09 2.89 -10.35
C SER A 117 22.55 2.92 -8.88
N TYR A 118 21.75 2.34 -7.98
CA TYR A 118 21.98 2.44 -6.53
C TYR A 118 23.32 1.90 -6.03
N TYR A 119 23.79 0.80 -6.62
CA TYR A 119 24.95 0.06 -6.10
C TYR A 119 26.12 -0.02 -7.09
N ASN A 120 26.00 0.65 -8.24
CA ASN A 120 27.06 0.77 -9.24
C ASN A 120 27.25 2.26 -9.55
N PRO A 121 28.47 2.81 -9.47
CA PRO A 121 28.71 4.24 -9.69
C PRO A 121 28.66 4.58 -11.19
N LEU A 122 27.46 4.67 -11.74
CA LEU A 122 27.20 5.05 -13.13
C LEU A 122 26.42 6.37 -13.17
N TRP A 123 26.32 6.94 -14.36
CA TRP A 123 25.45 8.08 -14.66
C TRP A 123 24.86 7.90 -16.05
N GLY A 124 23.71 8.53 -16.29
CA GLY A 124 23.08 8.51 -17.61
C GLY A 124 21.82 9.35 -17.70
N PHE A 125 21.33 9.53 -18.92
CA PHE A 125 20.05 10.17 -19.20
C PHE A 125 19.05 9.18 -19.79
N CYS A 126 17.78 9.38 -19.45
CA CYS A 126 16.65 8.67 -20.03
C CYS A 126 15.91 9.62 -20.98
N LEU A 127 15.63 9.13 -22.19
CA LEU A 127 14.98 9.89 -23.25
C LEU A 127 13.83 9.08 -23.85
N PRO A 128 12.77 9.75 -24.35
CA PRO A 128 11.89 9.14 -25.34
C PRO A 128 12.73 8.58 -26.49
N HIS A 129 12.42 7.37 -26.95
CA HIS A 129 13.21 6.71 -27.99
C HIS A 129 13.25 7.52 -29.28
N ARG A 130 12.15 8.18 -29.67
CA ARG A 130 12.13 9.06 -30.85
C ARG A 130 13.15 10.19 -30.73
N GLN A 131 13.25 10.79 -29.55
CA GLN A 131 14.19 11.88 -29.30
C GLN A 131 15.63 11.37 -29.37
N ARG A 132 15.93 10.22 -28.76
CA ARG A 132 17.25 9.58 -28.84
C ARG A 132 17.67 9.27 -30.28
N MET A 133 16.73 8.79 -31.10
CA MET A 133 16.98 8.46 -32.50
C MET A 133 17.14 9.69 -33.41
N ALA A 134 16.66 10.84 -32.97
CA ALA A 134 16.77 12.12 -33.68
C ALA A 134 18.05 12.90 -33.33
N LEU A 135 18.90 12.37 -32.44
CA LEU A 135 20.18 13.00 -32.08
C LEU A 135 21.10 13.06 -33.30
N GLU A 136 21.63 14.24 -33.58
CA GLU A 136 22.58 14.48 -34.67
C GLU A 136 24.02 14.21 -34.23
N ASP A 137 24.87 13.80 -35.18
CA ASP A 137 26.30 13.62 -34.93
C ASP A 137 26.94 14.93 -34.46
N GLY A 138 27.73 14.85 -33.40
CA GLY A 138 28.47 16.00 -32.88
C GLY A 138 28.92 15.82 -31.45
N GLU A 139 29.46 16.91 -30.89
CA GLU A 139 29.93 16.98 -29.51
C GLU A 139 28.79 17.51 -28.62
N TYR A 140 28.36 16.71 -27.64
CA TYR A 140 27.32 17.08 -26.69
C TYR A 140 27.94 17.58 -25.40
N THR A 141 27.28 18.52 -24.73
CA THR A 141 27.70 19.00 -23.40
C THR A 141 26.81 18.37 -22.32
N ILE A 142 27.45 17.77 -21.32
CA ILE A 142 26.80 17.11 -20.20
C ILE A 142 27.13 17.87 -18.93
N ASP A 143 26.10 18.23 -18.17
CA ASP A 143 26.22 18.83 -16.84
C ASP A 143 25.27 18.11 -15.88
N ILE A 144 25.79 17.20 -15.07
CA ILE A 144 25.07 16.46 -14.02
C ILE A 144 25.62 16.92 -12.68
N GLN A 145 24.81 17.69 -11.95
CA GLN A 145 25.14 18.25 -10.65
C GLN A 145 24.41 17.47 -9.56
N THR A 146 24.96 16.31 -9.22
CA THR A 146 24.50 15.46 -8.12
C THR A 146 25.52 15.42 -7.00
N THR A 147 25.09 15.20 -5.77
CA THR A 147 26.00 15.03 -4.62
C THR A 147 25.76 13.69 -3.93
N PHE A 148 26.85 13.15 -3.38
CA PHE A 148 26.85 12.02 -2.47
C PHE A 148 27.44 12.49 -1.15
N THR A 149 26.66 12.44 -0.09
CA THR A 149 27.08 12.87 1.25
C THR A 149 26.83 11.77 2.27
N ASP A 150 27.57 11.79 3.37
CA ASP A 150 27.19 10.99 4.53
C ASP A 150 25.89 11.58 5.09
N GLY A 151 24.80 10.82 4.95
CA GLY A 151 23.46 11.22 5.37
C GLY A 151 22.73 10.02 5.93
N GLU A 152 21.49 9.80 5.51
CA GLU A 152 20.69 8.72 6.08
C GLU A 152 19.66 8.13 5.10
N VAL A 153 19.31 6.87 5.35
CA VAL A 153 18.06 6.28 4.87
C VAL A 153 16.98 6.62 5.87
N ASN A 154 15.92 7.28 5.40
CA ASN A 154 14.76 7.61 6.23
C ASN A 154 13.62 6.61 6.02
N PHE A 155 12.92 6.31 7.10
CA PHE A 155 11.61 5.66 7.07
C PHE A 155 10.77 6.25 8.20
N ALA A 156 9.45 6.12 8.12
CA ALA A 156 8.55 6.64 9.12
C ALA A 156 7.57 5.58 9.60
N THR A 157 7.29 5.61 10.89
CA THR A 157 6.25 4.78 11.51
C THR A 157 5.11 5.63 12.04
N CYS A 158 3.92 5.05 12.14
CA CYS A 158 2.80 5.64 12.87
C CYS A 158 1.99 4.52 13.50
N ASP A 159 1.78 4.58 14.81
CA ASP A 159 0.98 3.58 15.51
C ASP A 159 -0.43 4.14 15.79
N LEU A 160 -1.44 3.33 15.49
CA LEU A 160 -2.80 3.48 16.01
C LEU A 160 -3.01 2.42 17.10
N PRO A 161 -2.94 2.80 18.39
CA PRO A 161 -3.14 1.85 19.48
C PRO A 161 -4.52 1.18 19.41
N GLY A 162 -4.51 -0.13 19.63
CA GLY A 162 -5.68 -0.94 19.88
C GLY A 162 -5.78 -1.35 21.35
N GLU A 163 -6.63 -2.33 21.62
CA GLU A 163 -6.77 -2.94 22.95
C GLU A 163 -5.69 -3.98 23.27
N SER A 164 -4.95 -4.43 22.26
CA SER A 164 -3.83 -5.36 22.34
C SER A 164 -2.54 -4.69 21.85
N ASP A 165 -1.39 -5.15 22.36
CA ASP A 165 -0.07 -4.79 21.84
C ASP A 165 0.37 -5.67 20.65
N GLU A 166 -0.47 -6.63 20.26
CA GLU A 166 -0.34 -7.36 18.99
C GLU A 166 -0.52 -6.41 17.80
N ILE A 167 0.30 -6.62 16.77
CA ILE A 167 0.51 -5.67 15.69
C ILE A 167 -0.05 -6.20 14.37
N VAL A 168 -0.76 -5.31 13.67
CA VAL A 168 -1.00 -5.42 12.22
C VAL A 168 -0.11 -4.41 11.50
N LEU A 169 0.84 -4.89 10.69
CA LEU A 169 1.78 -4.03 9.97
C LEU A 169 1.25 -3.69 8.57
N ILE A 170 0.97 -2.41 8.31
CA ILE A 170 0.57 -1.90 6.99
C ILE A 170 1.73 -1.06 6.46
N SER A 171 2.30 -1.45 5.32
CA SER A 171 3.48 -0.77 4.77
C SER A 171 3.29 -0.39 3.31
N SER A 172 4.01 0.64 2.88
CA SER A 172 4.14 1.03 1.48
C SER A 172 5.50 1.69 1.27
N TYR A 173 6.02 1.62 0.04
CA TYR A 173 7.30 2.24 -0.28
C TYR A 173 7.18 3.61 -0.95
N LEU A 174 8.15 4.48 -0.67
CA LEU A 174 8.16 5.91 -1.05
C LEU A 174 9.50 6.33 -1.66
N CYS A 175 10.16 5.44 -2.42
CA CYS A 175 11.45 5.73 -3.08
C CYS A 175 11.33 6.13 -4.56
N HIS A 176 10.22 5.80 -5.22
CA HIS A 176 10.02 6.05 -6.65
C HIS A 176 9.75 7.55 -6.90
N PRO A 177 10.40 8.21 -7.88
CA PRO A 177 10.23 9.64 -8.16
C PRO A 177 8.87 9.95 -8.84
N SER A 178 8.82 10.72 -9.95
CA SER A 178 7.55 11.11 -10.60
C SER A 178 6.91 9.96 -11.38
N MET A 179 6.38 8.98 -10.65
CA MET A 179 5.55 7.89 -11.15
C MET A 179 4.36 7.68 -10.20
N ALA A 180 3.19 7.40 -10.77
CA ALA A 180 1.92 7.48 -10.06
C ALA A 180 1.51 6.14 -9.45
N ASN A 181 1.17 5.15 -10.29
CA ASN A 181 0.73 3.85 -9.81
C ASN A 181 1.86 3.11 -9.09
N ASN A 182 3.07 3.10 -9.65
CA ASN A 182 4.29 2.67 -8.95
C ASN A 182 5.22 3.88 -8.71
N GLU A 183 5.15 4.57 -7.58
CA GLU A 183 4.53 4.12 -6.33
C GLU A 183 3.98 5.26 -5.46
N LEU A 184 3.23 6.20 -6.00
CA LEU A 184 2.41 7.08 -5.15
C LEU A 184 1.06 6.46 -4.78
N SER A 185 0.56 5.51 -5.56
CA SER A 185 -0.72 4.85 -5.25
C SER A 185 -0.71 4.12 -3.91
N GLY A 186 0.34 3.35 -3.61
CA GLY A 186 0.51 2.66 -2.33
C GLY A 186 0.52 3.60 -1.13
N PRO A 187 1.40 4.61 -1.06
CA PRO A 187 1.48 5.57 0.05
C PRO A 187 0.20 6.39 0.25
N LEU A 188 -0.47 6.80 -0.84
CA LEU A 188 -1.75 7.50 -0.76
C LEU A 188 -2.86 6.59 -0.23
N GLY A 189 -2.90 5.33 -0.69
CA GLY A 189 -3.83 4.33 -0.17
C GLY A 189 -3.55 3.98 1.30
N LEU A 190 -2.28 3.94 1.70
CA LEU A 190 -1.86 3.75 3.10
C LEU A 190 -2.41 4.86 3.99
N LEU A 191 -2.30 6.13 3.58
CA LEU A 191 -2.87 7.25 4.32
C LEU A 191 -4.40 7.14 4.42
N ARG A 192 -5.09 6.79 3.32
CA ARG A 192 -6.54 6.59 3.36
C ARG A 192 -6.93 5.45 4.30
N MET A 193 -6.23 4.32 4.27
CA MET A 193 -6.43 3.23 5.22
C MET A 193 -6.20 3.67 6.67
N TYR A 194 -5.16 4.46 6.93
CA TYR A 194 -4.92 5.06 8.26
C TYR A 194 -6.12 5.88 8.72
N GLU A 195 -6.69 6.74 7.87
CA GLU A 195 -7.85 7.56 8.20
C GLU A 195 -9.08 6.71 8.53
N HIS A 196 -9.36 5.66 7.74
CA HIS A 196 -10.45 4.74 8.02
C HIS A 196 -10.28 3.99 9.34
N LEU A 197 -9.10 3.42 9.57
CA LEU A 197 -8.82 2.61 10.76
C LEU A 197 -8.78 3.48 12.03
N ARG A 198 -8.30 4.73 11.94
CA ARG A 198 -8.33 5.71 13.04
C ARG A 198 -9.76 6.01 13.47
N ASP A 199 -10.67 6.16 12.51
CA ASP A 199 -12.06 6.57 12.74
C ASP A 199 -12.95 5.41 13.23
N LEU A 200 -12.42 4.19 13.32
CA LEU A 200 -13.12 3.06 13.96
C LEU A 200 -13.37 3.34 15.44
N PRO A 201 -14.55 2.94 15.97
CA PRO A 201 -14.88 3.12 17.39
C PRO A 201 -14.02 2.24 18.31
N ARG A 202 -13.48 1.14 17.76
CA ARG A 202 -12.67 0.14 18.46
C ARG A 202 -11.67 -0.47 17.47
N ARG A 203 -10.48 -0.77 17.97
CA ARG A 203 -9.45 -1.58 17.31
C ARG A 203 -8.94 -2.60 18.32
N HIS A 204 -8.93 -3.88 17.98
CA HIS A 204 -8.33 -4.91 18.80
C HIS A 204 -6.80 -4.86 18.67
N PHE A 205 -6.29 -4.93 17.45
CA PHE A 205 -4.86 -4.85 17.20
C PHE A 205 -4.35 -3.40 17.24
N THR A 206 -3.08 -3.25 17.58
CA THR A 206 -2.35 -2.01 17.28
C THR A 206 -1.96 -2.02 15.81
N TYR A 207 -2.42 -1.04 15.05
CA TYR A 207 -2.04 -0.91 13.64
C TYR A 207 -0.78 -0.08 13.53
N ARG A 208 0.29 -0.68 13.01
CA ARG A 208 1.54 0.02 12.72
C ARG A 208 1.62 0.29 11.23
N PHE A 209 1.73 1.57 10.89
CA PHE A 209 1.93 2.04 9.53
C PHE A 209 3.43 2.27 9.29
N LEU A 210 3.94 1.87 8.12
CA LEU A 210 5.34 2.04 7.73
C LEU A 210 5.44 2.63 6.31
N LEU A 211 6.05 3.81 6.20
CA LEU A 211 6.47 4.40 4.93
C LEU A 211 7.99 4.34 4.85
N CYS A 212 8.54 3.65 3.84
CA CYS A 212 9.98 3.45 3.74
C CYS A 212 10.44 3.39 2.27
N PRO A 213 11.72 3.53 1.95
CA PRO A 213 12.21 3.18 0.62
C PRO A 213 12.19 1.67 0.41
N GLU A 214 11.77 1.22 -0.77
CA GLU A 214 11.65 -0.21 -1.07
C GLU A 214 12.97 -0.94 -0.84
N THR A 215 12.86 -2.15 -0.27
CA THR A 215 13.94 -3.06 0.11
C THR A 215 14.83 -2.54 1.23
N LEU A 216 15.59 -1.49 1.00
CA LEU A 216 16.57 -1.04 1.99
C LEU A 216 15.90 -0.43 3.23
N GLY A 217 14.77 0.28 3.04
CA GLY A 217 14.01 0.88 4.14
C GLY A 217 13.32 -0.16 5.01
N SER A 218 12.73 -1.20 4.41
CA SER A 218 12.13 -2.31 5.16
C SER A 218 13.19 -3.15 5.89
N ILE A 219 14.36 -3.36 5.28
CA ILE A 219 15.52 -3.99 5.94
C ILE A 219 16.04 -3.14 7.10
N ALA A 220 16.14 -1.81 6.92
CA ALA A 220 16.54 -0.90 7.98
C ALA A 220 15.54 -0.91 9.15
N TYR A 221 14.24 -0.89 8.85
CA TYR A 221 13.18 -1.07 9.84
C TYR A 221 13.34 -2.40 10.60
N LEU A 222 13.46 -3.52 9.90
CA LEU A 222 13.62 -4.84 10.49
C LEU A 222 14.89 -4.96 11.34
N SER A 223 16.00 -4.33 10.92
CA SER A 223 17.24 -4.33 11.69
C SER A 223 17.11 -3.63 13.05
N ARG A 224 16.21 -2.65 13.14
CA ARG A 224 16.02 -1.82 14.33
C ARG A 224 14.89 -2.32 15.23
N PHE A 225 13.79 -2.78 14.63
CA PHE A 225 12.56 -3.10 15.32
C PHE A 225 12.15 -4.57 15.22
N GLY A 226 12.78 -5.35 14.33
CA GLY A 226 12.39 -6.73 14.04
C GLY A 226 12.33 -7.61 15.28
N ASP A 227 13.34 -7.54 16.15
CA ASP A 227 13.38 -8.31 17.40
C ASP A 227 12.27 -7.92 18.40
N GLU A 228 11.88 -6.65 18.42
CA GLU A 228 10.82 -6.13 19.30
C GLU A 228 9.44 -6.56 18.83
N VAL A 229 9.20 -6.57 17.51
CA VAL A 229 7.88 -6.81 16.93
C VAL A 229 7.61 -8.27 16.56
N LYS A 230 8.64 -9.12 16.54
CA LYS A 230 8.53 -10.50 16.01
C LYS A 230 7.43 -11.33 16.65
N ASP A 231 7.25 -11.20 17.96
CA ASP A 231 6.27 -11.99 18.72
C ASP A 231 4.90 -11.28 18.78
N LYS A 232 4.81 -10.06 18.25
CA LYS A 232 3.62 -9.21 18.26
C LYS A 232 2.89 -9.18 16.93
N ILE A 233 3.60 -9.30 15.80
CA ILE A 233 2.95 -9.25 14.48
C ILE A 233 2.01 -10.46 14.30
N ARG A 234 0.74 -10.18 14.01
CA ARG A 234 -0.30 -11.19 13.73
C ARG A 234 -0.75 -11.23 12.28
N GLY A 235 -0.53 -10.13 11.56
CA GLY A 235 -0.87 -9.98 10.16
C GLY A 235 -0.29 -8.69 9.60
N GLY A 236 -0.43 -8.50 8.30
CA GLY A 236 -0.04 -7.24 7.68
C GLY A 236 -0.19 -7.25 6.18
N MET A 237 -0.04 -6.07 5.57
CA MET A 237 -0.01 -5.94 4.12
C MET A 237 1.03 -4.94 3.64
N VAL A 238 1.66 -5.27 2.51
CA VAL A 238 2.37 -4.30 1.67
C VAL A 238 1.40 -3.77 0.62
N LEU A 239 1.25 -2.45 0.57
CA LEU A 239 0.41 -1.75 -0.39
C LEU A 239 1.26 -1.29 -1.57
N THR A 240 0.84 -1.64 -2.77
CA THR A 240 1.49 -1.17 -4.00
C THR A 240 0.53 -1.16 -5.18
N CYS A 241 0.71 -0.25 -6.13
CA CYS A 241 -0.02 -0.28 -7.41
C CYS A 241 -1.56 -0.38 -7.24
N LEU A 242 -2.13 0.40 -6.31
CA LEU A 242 -3.55 0.37 -5.93
C LEU A 242 -4.48 1.05 -6.95
N GLY A 243 -3.91 1.74 -7.93
CA GLY A 243 -4.63 2.37 -9.03
C GLY A 243 -4.62 1.56 -10.33
N GLY A 244 -4.87 2.25 -11.43
CA GLY A 244 -4.90 1.71 -12.78
C GLY A 244 -6.26 1.13 -13.19
N HIS A 245 -6.24 0.36 -14.27
CA HIS A 245 -7.44 -0.02 -15.02
C HIS A 245 -8.06 -1.35 -14.60
N ARG A 246 -7.36 -2.19 -13.83
CA ARG A 246 -7.90 -3.48 -13.38
C ARG A 246 -9.10 -3.28 -12.45
N GLU A 247 -10.12 -4.10 -12.62
CA GLU A 247 -11.34 -4.04 -11.80
C GLU A 247 -11.13 -4.67 -10.42
N SER A 248 -10.42 -5.80 -10.38
CA SER A 248 -10.11 -6.57 -9.19
C SER A 248 -8.91 -6.02 -8.42
N LEU A 249 -8.88 -6.31 -7.12
CA LEU A 249 -7.68 -6.27 -6.30
C LEU A 249 -7.03 -7.64 -6.30
N SER A 250 -5.70 -7.69 -6.14
CA SER A 250 -4.93 -8.92 -6.11
C SER A 250 -4.14 -9.00 -4.81
N PHE A 251 -4.36 -10.09 -4.07
CA PHE A 251 -3.56 -10.44 -2.90
C PHE A 251 -2.44 -11.39 -3.29
N LYS A 252 -1.19 -10.98 -3.08
CA LYS A 252 -0.07 -11.92 -3.01
C LYS A 252 0.01 -12.46 -1.59
N LEU A 253 -0.17 -13.77 -1.44
CA LEU A 253 -0.18 -14.44 -0.14
C LEU A 253 1.22 -14.45 0.50
N SER A 254 1.27 -14.73 1.80
CA SER A 254 2.50 -14.73 2.58
C SER A 254 3.38 -15.95 2.29
N ARG A 255 4.63 -15.92 2.77
CA ARG A 255 5.50 -17.11 2.73
C ARG A 255 4.92 -18.29 3.51
N GLN A 256 4.18 -18.04 4.59
CA GLN A 256 3.62 -19.12 5.41
C GLN A 256 2.61 -19.94 4.60
N ASP A 257 1.78 -19.29 3.79
CA ASP A 257 0.88 -19.95 2.84
C ASP A 257 1.65 -20.80 1.81
N TRP A 258 2.74 -20.27 1.24
CA TRP A 258 3.58 -21.02 0.30
C TRP A 258 4.26 -22.25 0.90
N LEU A 259 4.35 -22.34 2.23
CA LEU A 259 4.85 -23.50 2.96
C LEU A 259 3.74 -24.41 3.50
N ASP A 260 2.52 -24.31 2.96
CA ASP A 260 1.35 -25.10 3.36
C ASP A 260 0.95 -24.88 4.83
N ALA A 261 1.27 -23.72 5.39
CA ALA A 261 0.92 -23.31 6.75
C ALA A 261 0.27 -21.90 6.74
N PRO A 262 -0.86 -21.70 6.06
CA PRO A 262 -1.46 -20.38 5.86
C PRO A 262 -1.81 -19.72 7.19
N SER A 263 -1.42 -18.46 7.32
CA SER A 263 -1.76 -17.63 8.47
C SER A 263 -3.24 -17.21 8.44
N PRO A 264 -3.79 -16.67 9.55
CA PRO A 264 -5.16 -16.16 9.55
C PRO A 264 -5.44 -15.10 8.47
N ILE A 265 -4.48 -14.24 8.15
CA ILE A 265 -4.65 -13.22 7.09
C ILE A 265 -4.63 -13.85 5.69
N ASP A 266 -3.85 -14.91 5.47
CA ASP A 266 -3.86 -15.67 4.21
C ASP A 266 -5.22 -16.36 4.01
N ASN A 267 -5.75 -16.98 5.07
CA ASN A 267 -7.07 -17.62 5.04
C ASN A 267 -8.17 -16.59 4.77
N LEU A 268 -8.08 -15.39 5.34
CA LEU A 268 -9.03 -14.32 5.06
C LEU A 268 -8.95 -13.84 3.61
N ALA A 269 -7.75 -13.67 3.06
CA ALA A 269 -7.55 -13.31 1.66
C ALA A 269 -8.15 -14.35 0.71
N ARG A 270 -7.93 -15.65 0.99
CA ARG A 270 -8.53 -16.77 0.24
C ARG A 270 -10.06 -16.72 0.31
N LYS A 271 -10.61 -16.54 1.51
CA LYS A 271 -12.05 -16.44 1.71
C LYS A 271 -12.68 -15.30 0.91
N PHE A 272 -12.03 -14.14 0.85
CA PHE A 272 -12.51 -13.01 0.04
C PHE A 272 -12.44 -13.31 -1.46
N ALA A 273 -11.38 -13.96 -1.95
CA ALA A 273 -11.30 -14.41 -3.34
C ALA A 273 -12.35 -15.46 -3.70
N ASP A 274 -12.63 -16.41 -2.79
CA ASP A 274 -13.64 -17.45 -3.01
C ASP A 274 -15.07 -16.87 -3.00
N LEU A 275 -15.36 -15.95 -2.09
CA LEU A 275 -16.68 -15.32 -1.97
C LEU A 275 -16.94 -14.28 -3.07
N TYR A 276 -15.89 -13.58 -3.51
CA TYR A 276 -15.98 -12.46 -4.44
C TYR A 276 -14.94 -12.59 -5.58
N PRO A 277 -15.04 -13.63 -6.43
CA PRO A 277 -14.02 -13.94 -7.44
C PRO A 277 -13.89 -12.86 -8.52
N ASP A 278 -14.93 -12.04 -8.74
CA ASP A 278 -14.87 -10.91 -9.67
C ASP A 278 -14.19 -9.66 -9.07
N ARG A 279 -13.92 -9.67 -7.75
CA ARG A 279 -13.35 -8.54 -7.00
C ARG A 279 -11.93 -8.81 -6.50
N PHE A 280 -11.58 -10.07 -6.24
CA PHE A 280 -10.27 -10.42 -5.69
C PHE A 280 -9.60 -11.58 -6.42
N ASP A 281 -8.35 -11.36 -6.82
CA ASP A 281 -7.45 -12.36 -7.36
C ASP A 281 -6.39 -12.76 -6.33
N LEU A 282 -5.87 -13.97 -6.44
CA LEU A 282 -4.75 -14.45 -5.62
C LEU A 282 -3.49 -14.63 -6.44
N ARG A 283 -2.35 -14.27 -5.85
CA ARG A 283 -1.01 -14.57 -6.35
C ARG A 283 -0.25 -15.39 -5.30
N PRO A 284 0.46 -16.45 -5.71
CA PRO A 284 1.31 -17.19 -4.79
C PRO A 284 2.47 -16.30 -4.32
N PHE A 285 2.96 -16.56 -3.10
CA PHE A 285 4.21 -15.96 -2.67
C PHE A 285 5.36 -16.39 -3.59
N THR A 286 6.27 -15.47 -3.83
CA THR A 286 7.58 -15.75 -4.42
C THR A 286 8.57 -14.71 -3.90
N PRO A 287 9.80 -15.11 -3.53
CA PRO A 287 10.85 -14.16 -3.19
C PRO A 287 11.55 -13.56 -4.43
N THR A 288 11.26 -14.08 -5.64
CA THR A 288 11.98 -13.70 -6.87
C THR A 288 11.42 -12.46 -7.56
N SER A 289 10.22 -12.03 -7.20
CA SER A 289 9.57 -10.83 -7.73
C SER A 289 8.65 -10.23 -6.69
N GLY A 290 8.36 -8.95 -6.82
CA GLY A 290 7.54 -8.19 -5.89
C GLY A 290 8.34 -7.20 -5.07
N SER A 291 7.87 -6.93 -3.86
CA SER A 291 8.30 -5.78 -3.07
C SER A 291 8.75 -6.22 -1.67
N ASP A 292 8.50 -5.39 -0.66
CA ASP A 292 8.95 -5.52 0.72
C ASP A 292 8.40 -6.74 1.45
N GLU A 293 7.34 -7.39 0.94
CA GLU A 293 6.81 -8.62 1.54
C GLU A 293 7.90 -9.70 1.64
N ARG A 294 8.87 -9.69 0.71
CA ARG A 294 10.01 -10.63 0.74
C ARG A 294 10.95 -10.40 1.92
N GLN A 295 11.03 -9.18 2.46
CA GLN A 295 11.86 -8.86 3.62
C GLN A 295 11.16 -9.29 4.90
N PHE A 296 9.88 -8.91 5.06
CA PHE A 296 9.07 -9.29 6.21
C PHE A 296 8.84 -10.80 6.30
N CYS A 297 8.67 -11.45 5.14
CA CYS A 297 8.52 -12.89 5.03
C CYS A 297 9.86 -13.64 4.92
N SER A 298 11.02 -12.98 5.08
CA SER A 298 12.31 -13.67 5.01
C SER A 298 12.41 -14.77 6.09
N PRO A 299 13.22 -15.83 5.91
CA PRO A 299 13.18 -17.01 6.79
C PRO A 299 13.40 -16.73 8.29
N GLY A 300 14.16 -15.69 8.64
CA GLY A 300 14.43 -15.31 10.02
C GLY A 300 13.29 -14.56 10.72
N PHE A 301 12.44 -13.85 9.95
CA PHE A 301 11.28 -13.12 10.47
C PHE A 301 9.98 -13.88 10.22
N ASN A 302 9.78 -14.36 8.99
CA ASN A 302 8.65 -15.16 8.54
C ASN A 302 7.29 -14.59 8.96
N PHE A 303 7.14 -13.26 8.94
CA PHE A 303 5.92 -12.60 9.37
C PHE A 303 4.76 -12.90 8.40
N PRO A 304 3.52 -13.00 8.90
CA PRO A 304 2.32 -13.23 8.09
C PRO A 304 1.90 -11.95 7.35
N ILE A 305 2.68 -11.55 6.35
CA ILE A 305 2.44 -10.32 5.58
C ILE A 305 2.08 -10.67 4.14
N ILE A 306 0.89 -10.26 3.72
CA ILE A 306 0.42 -10.34 2.34
C ILE A 306 0.80 -9.04 1.58
N GLN A 307 0.49 -8.96 0.29
CA GLN A 307 0.61 -7.72 -0.46
C GLN A 307 -0.65 -7.50 -1.30
N ALA A 308 -1.15 -6.27 -1.32
CA ALA A 308 -2.35 -5.88 -2.06
C ALA A 308 -1.98 -4.92 -3.20
N ALA A 309 -2.50 -5.20 -4.39
CA ALA A 309 -2.34 -4.38 -5.59
C ALA A 309 -3.57 -4.45 -6.49
N ARG A 310 -3.86 -3.40 -7.27
CA ARG A 310 -4.91 -3.42 -8.31
C ARG A 310 -4.29 -3.78 -9.66
N THR A 311 -3.50 -2.87 -10.22
CA THR A 311 -2.80 -3.08 -11.49
C THR A 311 -1.34 -3.43 -11.22
N VAL A 312 -1.08 -4.71 -10.97
CA VAL A 312 0.20 -5.25 -10.49
C VAL A 312 1.40 -4.76 -11.33
N TYR A 313 2.48 -4.34 -10.66
CA TYR A 313 3.78 -3.99 -11.27
C TYR A 313 4.23 -5.00 -12.33
N GLY A 314 4.84 -4.51 -13.41
CA GLY A 314 5.30 -5.33 -14.53
C GLY A 314 4.18 -5.94 -15.40
N GLN A 315 2.91 -5.67 -15.11
CA GLN A 315 1.76 -6.16 -15.90
C GLN A 315 1.02 -5.06 -16.68
N PHE A 316 1.55 -3.85 -16.69
CA PHE A 316 1.03 -2.72 -17.47
C PHE A 316 2.17 -2.03 -18.21
N VAL A 317 1.84 -1.42 -19.34
CA VAL A 317 2.81 -0.91 -20.32
C VAL A 317 3.53 0.33 -19.78
N GLU A 318 2.84 1.13 -18.97
CA GLU A 318 3.33 2.37 -18.41
C GLU A 318 4.33 2.15 -17.26
N TYR A 319 4.43 0.92 -16.72
CA TYR A 319 5.27 0.57 -15.57
C TYR A 319 6.73 0.98 -15.77
N HIS A 320 7.29 1.68 -14.78
CA HIS A 320 8.65 2.23 -14.83
C HIS A 320 8.90 3.18 -16.02
N THR A 321 7.89 3.98 -16.37
CA THR A 321 8.03 5.04 -17.37
C THR A 321 7.27 6.30 -16.96
N SER A 322 7.52 7.41 -17.67
CA SER A 322 6.72 8.63 -17.53
C SER A 322 5.25 8.47 -17.93
N GLY A 323 4.87 7.35 -18.56
CA GLY A 323 3.47 7.01 -18.82
C GLY A 323 2.70 6.66 -17.54
N ASP A 324 3.39 6.30 -16.45
CA ASP A 324 2.78 6.02 -15.16
C ASP A 324 2.42 7.33 -14.45
N ASP A 325 1.35 7.97 -14.93
CA ASP A 325 0.91 9.29 -14.51
C ASP A 325 -0.42 9.24 -13.72
N LYS A 326 -0.85 10.41 -13.22
CA LYS A 326 -2.11 10.56 -12.48
C LYS A 326 -3.33 10.05 -13.24
N ARG A 327 -3.35 10.21 -14.58
CA ARG A 327 -4.47 9.83 -15.45
C ARG A 327 -4.56 8.33 -15.58
N PHE A 328 -3.43 7.65 -15.73
CA PHE A 328 -3.36 6.19 -15.71
C PHE A 328 -3.77 5.64 -14.33
N MET A 329 -3.16 6.15 -13.25
CA MET A 329 -3.39 5.65 -11.90
C MET A 329 -4.84 5.85 -11.43
N ARG A 330 -5.44 7.02 -11.70
CA ARG A 330 -6.78 7.44 -11.24
C ARG A 330 -6.93 7.45 -9.72
N ILE A 331 -6.98 8.65 -9.13
CA ILE A 331 -7.10 8.84 -7.67
C ILE A 331 -8.30 8.08 -7.09
N GLU A 332 -9.43 8.07 -7.80
CA GLU A 332 -10.65 7.41 -7.31
C GLU A 332 -10.48 5.89 -7.18
N GLN A 333 -9.59 5.28 -7.97
CA GLN A 333 -9.30 3.85 -7.87
C GLN A 333 -8.43 3.52 -6.66
N VAL A 334 -7.51 4.43 -6.32
CA VAL A 334 -6.69 4.34 -5.11
C VAL A 334 -7.58 4.45 -3.87
N GLU A 335 -8.49 5.42 -3.84
CA GLU A 335 -9.47 5.58 -2.75
C GLU A 335 -10.32 4.31 -2.60
N ARG A 336 -10.95 3.84 -3.67
CA ARG A 336 -11.77 2.61 -3.64
C ARG A 336 -10.98 1.38 -3.19
N ALA A 337 -9.73 1.26 -3.62
CA ALA A 337 -8.87 0.17 -3.18
C ALA A 337 -8.61 0.26 -1.67
N ALA A 338 -8.25 1.43 -1.17
CA ALA A 338 -8.00 1.67 0.24
C ALA A 338 -9.25 1.43 1.11
N ASP A 339 -10.43 1.86 0.66
CA ASP A 339 -11.70 1.64 1.37
C ASP A 339 -11.99 0.14 1.53
N VAL A 340 -11.85 -0.63 0.44
CA VAL A 340 -12.05 -2.09 0.44
C VAL A 340 -11.01 -2.79 1.31
N LEU A 341 -9.75 -2.37 1.26
CA LEU A 341 -8.69 -2.94 2.08
C LEU A 341 -8.84 -2.57 3.56
N ALA A 342 -9.38 -1.40 3.89
CA ALA A 342 -9.70 -1.01 5.26
C ALA A 342 -10.86 -1.85 5.82
N GLU A 343 -11.88 -2.17 5.02
CA GLU A 343 -12.95 -3.10 5.39
C GLU A 343 -12.41 -4.52 5.60
N PHE A 344 -11.53 -5.00 4.72
CA PHE A 344 -10.83 -6.28 4.90
C PHE A 344 -10.04 -6.31 6.23
N MET A 345 -9.36 -5.21 6.57
CA MET A 345 -8.66 -5.07 7.85
C MET A 345 -9.57 -4.96 9.06
N GLN A 346 -10.78 -4.39 8.91
CA GLN A 346 -11.80 -4.41 9.97
C GLN A 346 -12.30 -5.82 10.26
N VAL A 347 -12.48 -6.65 9.23
CA VAL A 347 -12.78 -8.07 9.45
C VAL A 347 -11.63 -8.76 10.16
N PHE A 348 -10.39 -8.52 9.71
CA PHE A 348 -9.20 -9.09 10.33
C PHE A 348 -9.03 -8.68 11.79
N ASP A 349 -9.46 -7.47 12.18
CA ASP A 349 -9.41 -6.99 13.57
C ASP A 349 -10.20 -7.87 14.55
N TYR A 350 -11.19 -8.63 14.06
CA TYR A 350 -11.95 -9.60 14.86
C TYR A 350 -11.33 -11.00 14.93
N GLU A 351 -10.18 -11.21 14.27
CA GLU A 351 -9.46 -12.47 14.35
C GLU A 351 -9.02 -12.76 15.79
N GLY A 352 -9.16 -14.01 16.23
CA GLY A 352 -8.84 -14.40 17.61
C GLY A 352 -9.85 -13.95 18.68
N GLN A 353 -10.97 -13.32 18.30
CA GLN A 353 -12.03 -12.89 19.22
C GLN A 353 -13.33 -13.68 19.01
N ASN A 354 -13.92 -14.15 20.10
CA ASN A 354 -15.27 -14.70 20.11
C ASN A 354 -16.29 -13.59 20.37
N LEU A 355 -17.49 -13.76 19.81
CA LEU A 355 -18.59 -12.81 19.96
C LEU A 355 -19.66 -13.41 20.86
N ARG A 356 -20.08 -12.65 21.88
CA ARG A 356 -21.13 -13.06 22.82
C ARG A 356 -22.27 -12.06 22.88
N ASN A 357 -23.48 -12.60 22.75
CA ASN A 357 -24.72 -11.91 23.01
C ASN A 357 -24.94 -11.76 24.52
N THR A 358 -25.07 -10.52 24.99
CA THR A 358 -25.31 -10.17 26.40
C THR A 358 -26.75 -10.42 26.83
N GLN A 359 -27.65 -10.73 25.89
CA GLN A 359 -29.06 -11.04 26.09
C GLN A 359 -29.37 -12.47 25.55
N PRO A 360 -28.82 -13.54 26.16
CA PRO A 360 -28.90 -14.89 25.58
C PRO A 360 -30.22 -15.63 25.85
N PHE A 361 -31.07 -15.12 26.75
CA PHE A 361 -32.32 -15.77 27.14
C PHE A 361 -33.52 -15.17 26.42
N GLY A 362 -33.92 -15.81 25.31
CA GLY A 362 -34.97 -15.30 24.40
C GLY A 362 -34.44 -14.26 23.42
N GLU A 363 -35.31 -13.75 22.53
CA GLU A 363 -34.91 -12.71 21.59
C GLU A 363 -34.89 -11.31 22.25
N PRO A 364 -33.86 -10.48 22.03
CA PRO A 364 -33.87 -9.10 22.48
C PRO A 364 -35.04 -8.33 21.86
N GLN A 365 -35.65 -7.42 22.63
CA GLN A 365 -36.69 -6.53 22.10
C GLN A 365 -36.08 -5.43 21.19
N LEU A 366 -35.68 -5.81 19.98
CA LEU A 366 -34.92 -4.99 19.02
C LEU A 366 -35.68 -3.73 18.57
N GLY A 367 -37.03 -3.76 18.54
CA GLY A 367 -37.85 -2.61 18.12
C GLY A 367 -37.67 -1.35 18.98
N ARG A 368 -37.38 -1.50 20.29
CA ARG A 368 -37.09 -0.34 21.17
C ARG A 368 -35.75 0.33 20.87
N ARG A 369 -34.90 -0.31 20.08
CA ARG A 369 -33.53 0.10 19.76
C ARG A 369 -33.41 0.56 18.31
N GLY A 370 -34.52 0.68 17.58
CA GLY A 370 -34.50 1.02 16.15
C GLY A 370 -33.94 -0.07 15.24
N LEU A 371 -33.73 -1.28 15.76
CA LEU A 371 -33.11 -2.41 15.06
C LEU A 371 -34.11 -3.28 14.27
N TYR A 372 -35.40 -2.98 14.37
CA TYR A 372 -36.41 -3.51 13.45
C TYR A 372 -36.77 -2.43 12.43
N PRO A 373 -36.94 -2.78 11.14
CA PRO A 373 -37.61 -1.89 10.20
C PRO A 373 -39.00 -1.55 10.77
N THR A 374 -39.25 -0.27 10.96
CA THR A 374 -40.45 0.25 11.63
C THR A 374 -41.68 0.07 10.74
N MET A 375 -42.30 -1.12 10.84
CA MET A 375 -43.70 -1.50 10.59
C MET A 375 -43.85 -2.79 9.76
N ASN A 376 -44.03 -3.92 10.45
CA ASN A 376 -44.69 -5.12 9.91
C ASN A 376 -46.21 -4.90 9.96
N SER A 377 -46.81 -4.40 8.88
CA SER A 377 -48.27 -4.46 8.67
C SER A 377 -48.61 -5.46 7.56
N PRO A 378 -49.64 -6.33 7.72
CA PRO A 378 -50.13 -7.21 6.68
C PRO A 378 -50.54 -6.50 5.38
N MET A 379 -50.70 -5.17 5.41
CA MET A 379 -51.02 -4.32 4.25
C MET A 379 -49.88 -4.12 3.25
N ASN A 380 -48.61 -4.40 3.59
CA ASN A 380 -47.46 -4.15 2.71
C ASN A 380 -46.88 -5.42 2.06
N ARG A 381 -47.63 -6.53 2.03
CA ARG A 381 -47.21 -7.74 1.27
C ARG A 381 -47.29 -7.57 -0.25
N GLY A 382 -47.87 -6.47 -0.75
CA GLY A 382 -48.22 -6.31 -2.16
C GLY A 382 -47.32 -5.41 -3.01
N ASN A 383 -46.53 -4.48 -2.43
CA ASN A 383 -45.82 -3.47 -3.23
C ASN A 383 -44.44 -3.15 -2.63
N SER A 384 -43.35 -3.58 -3.28
CA SER A 384 -42.17 -2.75 -3.60
C SER A 384 -41.01 -3.61 -4.11
N SER A 385 -40.47 -3.18 -5.25
CA SER A 385 -39.19 -3.55 -5.82
C SER A 385 -38.02 -3.24 -4.87
N ASP A 386 -37.06 -4.17 -4.82
CA ASP A 386 -35.69 -4.15 -4.31
C ASP A 386 -35.41 -3.76 -2.83
N ASN A 387 -35.94 -2.66 -2.30
CA ASN A 387 -35.57 -2.18 -0.94
C ASN A 387 -36.15 -3.02 0.21
N ALA A 388 -37.29 -3.70 0.00
CA ALA A 388 -37.93 -4.52 1.04
C ALA A 388 -37.24 -5.90 1.23
N VAL A 389 -36.58 -6.40 0.18
CA VAL A 389 -35.86 -7.68 0.21
C VAL A 389 -34.56 -7.53 1.00
N ASP A 390 -33.85 -6.42 0.81
CA ASP A 390 -32.61 -6.10 1.52
C ASP A 390 -32.82 -5.91 3.03
N GLN A 391 -33.88 -5.20 3.43
CA GLN A 391 -34.23 -5.04 4.85
C GLN A 391 -34.56 -6.38 5.55
N ARG A 392 -35.24 -7.29 4.85
CA ARG A 392 -35.52 -8.64 5.39
C ARG A 392 -34.26 -9.48 5.48
N GLN A 393 -33.39 -9.43 4.49
CA GLN A 393 -32.10 -10.14 4.54
C GLN A 393 -31.24 -9.62 5.69
N THR A 394 -31.14 -8.30 5.86
CA THR A 394 -30.42 -7.66 6.96
C THR A 394 -30.98 -8.07 8.31
N LEU A 395 -32.31 -8.02 8.49
CA LEU A 395 -32.95 -8.48 9.73
C LEU A 395 -32.70 -9.97 9.99
N ASN A 396 -32.80 -10.83 8.98
CA ASN A 396 -32.54 -12.26 9.13
C ASN A 396 -31.07 -12.51 9.55
N ARG A 397 -30.12 -11.81 8.92
CA ARG A 397 -28.69 -11.88 9.29
C ARG A 397 -28.48 -11.42 10.73
N LEU A 398 -29.11 -10.33 11.15
CA LEU A 398 -29.03 -9.84 12.52
C LEU A 398 -29.55 -10.89 13.53
N LEU A 399 -30.72 -11.49 13.28
CA LEU A 399 -31.28 -12.51 14.16
C LEU A 399 -30.42 -13.77 14.22
N MET A 400 -29.91 -14.24 13.06
CA MET A 400 -28.97 -15.36 13.01
C MET A 400 -27.66 -15.04 13.74
N PHE A 401 -27.13 -13.84 13.58
CA PHE A 401 -25.93 -13.37 14.27
C PHE A 401 -26.10 -13.42 15.79
N LEU A 402 -27.21 -12.87 16.32
CA LEU A 402 -27.52 -12.91 17.75
C LEU A 402 -27.64 -14.32 18.31
N SER A 403 -28.15 -15.26 17.51
CA SER A 403 -28.27 -16.67 17.88
C SER A 403 -26.92 -17.41 17.85
N LEU A 404 -25.99 -17.01 16.98
CA LEU A 404 -24.70 -17.67 16.79
C LEU A 404 -23.59 -17.11 17.68
N ALA A 405 -23.76 -15.87 18.17
CA ALA A 405 -22.85 -15.19 19.08
C ALA A 405 -23.03 -15.69 20.53
N ASP A 406 -22.63 -16.93 20.77
CA ASP A 406 -22.72 -17.62 22.08
C ASP A 406 -21.42 -17.59 22.88
N GLY A 407 -20.43 -16.78 22.47
CA GLY A 407 -19.11 -16.72 23.08
C GLY A 407 -18.14 -17.81 22.60
N GLN A 408 -18.54 -18.67 21.66
CA GLN A 408 -17.68 -19.73 21.11
C GLN A 408 -17.25 -19.51 19.66
N ARG A 409 -17.75 -18.44 19.02
CA ARG A 409 -17.51 -18.18 17.59
C ARG A 409 -17.06 -16.76 17.32
N GLY A 410 -16.06 -16.63 16.46
CA GLY A 410 -15.64 -15.35 15.90
C GLY A 410 -16.45 -14.95 14.67
N LEU A 411 -16.21 -13.73 14.19
CA LEU A 411 -16.92 -13.11 13.06
C LEU A 411 -16.91 -14.00 11.81
N ASN A 412 -15.74 -14.54 11.45
CA ASN A 412 -15.57 -15.39 10.27
C ASN A 412 -16.44 -16.66 10.33
N GLN A 413 -16.49 -17.32 11.49
CA GLN A 413 -17.26 -18.55 11.70
C GLN A 413 -18.77 -18.29 11.70
N ILE A 414 -19.20 -17.15 12.25
CA ILE A 414 -20.60 -16.72 12.19
C ILE A 414 -21.00 -16.46 10.73
N ALA A 415 -20.16 -15.77 9.96
CA ALA A 415 -20.39 -15.51 8.55
C ALA A 415 -20.56 -16.80 7.74
N ASP A 416 -19.71 -17.81 7.97
CA ASP A 416 -19.78 -19.11 7.30
C ASP A 416 -21.09 -19.84 7.60
N LYS A 417 -21.58 -19.77 8.84
CA LYS A 417 -22.87 -20.38 9.21
C LYS A 417 -24.07 -19.67 8.60
N ILE A 418 -23.97 -18.36 8.41
CA ILE A 418 -25.02 -17.55 7.77
C ILE A 418 -24.99 -17.70 6.24
N GLY A 419 -23.84 -18.07 5.66
CA GLY A 419 -23.65 -18.16 4.22
C GLY A 419 -23.49 -16.78 3.56
N CYS A 420 -22.77 -15.86 4.22
CA CYS A 420 -22.41 -14.57 3.66
C CYS A 420 -20.94 -14.22 3.94
N GLY A 421 -20.45 -13.16 3.31
CA GLY A 421 -19.14 -12.61 3.67
C GLY A 421 -19.15 -11.99 5.07
N PRO A 422 -18.00 -12.01 5.77
CA PRO A 422 -17.86 -11.42 7.09
C PRO A 422 -17.95 -9.89 7.07
N ASP A 423 -17.57 -9.25 5.96
CA ASP A 423 -17.74 -7.82 5.67
C ASP A 423 -19.21 -7.41 5.75
N ALA A 424 -20.12 -8.22 5.19
CA ALA A 424 -21.56 -7.96 5.23
C ALA A 424 -22.17 -7.99 6.65
N LEU A 425 -21.43 -8.49 7.64
CA LEU A 425 -21.85 -8.51 9.05
C LEU A 425 -21.27 -7.36 9.87
N LEU A 426 -20.26 -6.63 9.37
CA LEU A 426 -19.65 -5.50 10.09
C LEU A 426 -20.67 -4.41 10.48
N PRO A 427 -21.59 -3.96 9.59
CA PRO A 427 -22.59 -2.95 9.96
C PRO A 427 -23.56 -3.44 11.05
N ILE A 428 -23.93 -4.72 11.00
CA ILE A 428 -24.80 -5.35 12.01
C ILE A 428 -24.07 -5.41 13.35
N LEU A 429 -22.82 -5.88 13.35
CA LEU A 429 -21.99 -5.98 14.54
C LEU A 429 -21.78 -4.61 15.20
N ALA A 430 -21.45 -3.59 14.41
CA ALA A 430 -21.23 -2.23 14.90
C ALA A 430 -22.46 -1.67 15.63
N GLU A 431 -23.66 -1.83 15.06
CA GLU A 431 -24.89 -1.35 15.71
C GLU A 431 -25.24 -2.20 16.95
N LEU A 432 -25.02 -3.51 16.92
CA LEU A 432 -25.24 -4.36 18.09
C LEU A 432 -24.28 -4.04 19.26
N GLN A 433 -23.01 -3.72 18.97
CA GLN A 433 -22.03 -3.28 19.96
C GLN A 433 -22.38 -1.91 20.54
N LYS A 434 -22.81 -0.95 19.70
CA LYS A 434 -23.28 0.36 20.15
C LYS A 434 -24.45 0.27 21.14
N GLN A 435 -25.29 -0.74 20.99
CA GLN A 435 -26.41 -1.03 21.89
C GLN A 435 -26.04 -1.95 23.06
N ASN A 436 -24.76 -2.32 23.22
CA ASN A 436 -24.23 -3.26 24.22
C ASN A 436 -24.90 -4.65 24.19
N ILE A 437 -25.39 -5.09 23.02
CA ILE A 437 -25.99 -6.42 22.83
C ILE A 437 -24.92 -7.45 22.52
N ILE A 438 -23.86 -7.07 21.80
CA ILE A 438 -22.73 -7.94 21.50
C ILE A 438 -21.49 -7.39 22.17
N VAL A 439 -20.73 -8.29 22.79
CA VAL A 439 -19.38 -8.04 23.32
C VAL A 439 -18.40 -9.03 22.70
N THR A 440 -17.11 -8.68 22.71
CA THR A 440 -16.01 -9.53 22.28
C THR A 440 -15.30 -10.13 23.50
N GLU A 441 -14.92 -11.41 23.39
CA GLU A 441 -14.16 -12.15 24.40
C GLU A 441 -12.92 -12.76 23.73
N LYS A 442 -11.77 -12.78 24.41
CA LYS A 442 -10.57 -13.40 23.84
C LYS A 442 -10.74 -14.91 23.85
N ILE A 443 -10.27 -15.59 22.81
CA ILE A 443 -10.28 -17.06 22.79
C ILE A 443 -9.42 -17.58 23.95
N GLY A 444 -10.04 -18.28 24.89
CA GLY A 444 -9.38 -18.89 26.04
C GLY A 444 -9.60 -18.20 27.39
N ASP A 445 -10.30 -17.06 27.41
CA ASP A 445 -11.02 -16.56 28.61
C ASP A 445 -12.32 -17.35 28.82
#